data_AF-A0A1A6H3N5-F1
#
_entry.id   AF-A0A1A6H3N5-F1
#
_cell.length_a   1.000
_cell.length_b   1.000
_cell.length_c   1.000
_cell.angle_alpha   90.00
_cell.angle_beta   90.00
_cell.angle_gamma   90.00
#
_symmetry.space_group_name_H-M   'P 1'
#
loop_
_entity.id
_entity.type
_entity.pdbx_description
1 polymer ?
#
loop_
_entity_poly.entity_id
_entity_poly.type
_entity_poly.pdbx_seq_one_letter_code
_entity_poly.pdbx_strand_id
1 'polypeptide(L)'
;MTVNCFQLLHCSRKKLFIIYGKWTECLWGIDPVSYESFKKHERRGDHPRKAKMDDGPEKANSDMPDDMTDDVPVAQETVQVIPGSKLLWRINSRPPNSAQMYNFTSFTVSLNELESGMEKTLPPTDCRLRPDIRGMENGNMDLASQEKERLEEKQREARRERAKEEAEWRTRWFYPGDNPYTGTPDWLYAGDYFERNFSDCPDIY
;
A
#
# COMPACT_ATOMS: atom_id res chain seq x y z
N MET A 1 6.56 -17.24 0.77
CA MET A 1 5.49 -16.36 1.31
C MET A 1 4.26 -17.19 1.61
N THR A 2 3.68 -17.04 2.80
CA THR A 2 2.67 -17.95 3.37
C THR A 2 1.24 -17.58 2.96
N VAL A 3 0.40 -18.59 2.68
CA VAL A 3 -1.04 -18.42 2.52
C VAL A 3 -1.64 -18.06 3.88
N ASN A 4 -2.27 -16.89 3.97
CA ASN A 4 -2.93 -16.44 5.19
C ASN A 4 -4.36 -16.99 5.25
N CYS A 5 -4.81 -17.31 6.46
CA CYS A 5 -6.17 -17.80 6.72
C CYS A 5 -6.74 -17.08 7.94
N PHE A 6 -7.95 -16.55 7.78
CA PHE A 6 -8.70 -15.81 8.78
C PHE A 6 -10.08 -16.43 8.97
N GLN A 7 -10.62 -16.33 10.19
CA GLN A 7 -11.93 -16.88 10.54
C GLN A 7 -12.85 -15.74 10.95
N LEU A 8 -14.02 -15.65 10.31
CA LEU A 8 -15.09 -14.78 10.74
C LEU A 8 -15.96 -15.51 11.77
N LEU A 9 -16.04 -14.93 12.97
CA LEU A 9 -16.80 -15.48 14.08
C LEU A 9 -18.04 -14.62 14.37
N HIS A 10 -19.15 -15.28 14.70
CA HIS A 10 -20.30 -14.63 15.33
C HIS A 10 -19.94 -14.18 16.76
N CYS A 11 -20.73 -13.27 17.37
CA CYS A 11 -20.53 -12.84 18.75
C CYS A 11 -20.57 -14.03 19.75
N SER A 12 -21.28 -15.09 19.40
CA SER A 12 -21.30 -16.38 20.14
C SER A 12 -20.06 -17.26 19.90
N ARG A 13 -19.00 -16.74 19.27
CA ARG A 13 -17.77 -17.44 18.86
C ARG A 13 -17.95 -18.59 17.85
N LYS A 14 -19.10 -18.65 17.19
CA LYS A 14 -19.37 -19.65 16.13
C LYS A 14 -18.69 -19.22 14.82
N LYS A 15 -17.90 -20.11 14.21
CA LYS A 15 -17.33 -19.90 12.87
C LYS A 15 -18.45 -19.76 11.85
N LEU A 16 -18.49 -18.63 11.15
CA LEU A 16 -19.44 -18.36 10.07
C LEU A 16 -18.80 -18.54 8.70
N PHE A 17 -17.55 -18.12 8.57
CA PHE A 17 -16.88 -18.07 7.27
C PHE A 17 -15.37 -18.14 7.45
N ILE A 18 -14.69 -18.74 6.48
CA ILE A 18 -13.22 -18.81 6.43
C ILE A 18 -12.75 -18.03 5.23
N ILE A 19 -11.84 -17.09 5.46
CA ILE A 19 -11.19 -16.30 4.43
C ILE A 19 -9.76 -16.82 4.30
N TYR A 20 -9.33 -17.16 3.10
CA TYR A 20 -7.96 -17.60 2.86
C TYR A 20 -7.42 -17.01 1.57
N GLY A 21 -6.10 -16.85 1.48
CA GLY A 21 -5.48 -16.32 0.29
C GLY A 21 -4.05 -15.85 0.48
N LYS A 22 -3.56 -15.13 -0.52
CA LYS A 22 -2.24 -14.52 -0.52
C LYS A 22 -2.44 -13.05 -0.84
N TRP A 23 -2.02 -12.18 0.07
CA TRP A 23 -2.29 -10.74 -0.01
C TRP A 23 -1.69 -10.08 -1.26
N THR A 24 -0.68 -10.68 -1.90
CA THR A 24 -0.12 -10.22 -3.17
C THR A 24 -0.91 -10.67 -4.40
N GLU A 25 -1.97 -11.47 -4.24
CA GLU A 25 -2.69 -12.10 -5.35
C GLU A 25 -4.21 -12.02 -5.19
N CYS A 26 -4.78 -12.68 -4.17
CA CYS A 26 -6.22 -12.82 -4.01
C CYS A 26 -6.63 -13.27 -2.60
N LEU A 27 -7.90 -13.02 -2.29
CA LEU A 27 -8.61 -13.50 -1.11
C LEU A 27 -9.87 -14.24 -1.55
N TRP A 28 -10.07 -15.42 -0.97
CA TRP A 28 -11.20 -16.30 -1.19
C TRP A 28 -11.95 -16.51 0.11
N GLY A 29 -13.23 -16.83 -0.01
CA GLY A 29 -14.13 -17.10 1.10
C GLY A 29 -14.87 -18.41 0.92
N ILE A 30 -14.97 -19.20 1.98
CA ILE A 30 -15.67 -20.49 1.97
C ILE A 30 -16.33 -20.78 3.33
N ASP A 31 -17.35 -21.63 3.34
CA ASP A 31 -17.96 -22.08 4.58
C ASP A 31 -16.97 -22.93 5.41
N PRO A 32 -17.05 -22.90 6.75
CA PRO A 32 -16.11 -23.62 7.59
C PRO A 32 -16.12 -25.15 7.41
N VAL A 33 -17.25 -25.75 7.03
CA VAL A 33 -17.38 -27.22 6.94
C VAL A 33 -16.62 -27.73 5.72
N SER A 34 -16.82 -27.09 4.57
CA SER A 34 -16.13 -27.41 3.32
C SER A 34 -14.62 -27.20 3.44
N TYR A 35 -14.18 -26.12 4.10
CA TYR A 35 -12.75 -25.85 4.31
C TYR A 35 -12.06 -26.92 5.16
N GLU A 36 -12.64 -27.30 6.31
CA GLU A 36 -12.07 -28.32 7.20
C GLU A 36 -12.07 -29.70 6.54
N SER A 37 -13.12 -30.03 5.77
CA SER A 37 -13.18 -31.25 4.96
C SER A 37 -12.04 -31.31 3.93
N PHE A 38 -11.82 -30.21 3.21
CA PHE A 38 -10.73 -30.10 2.24
C PHE A 38 -9.36 -30.24 2.91
N LYS A 39 -9.12 -29.53 4.02
CA LYS A 39 -7.85 -29.63 4.77
C LYS A 39 -7.59 -31.03 5.32
N LYS A 40 -8.64 -31.77 5.71
CA LYS A 40 -8.53 -33.17 6.13
C LYS A 40 -8.14 -34.09 4.97
N HIS A 41 -8.65 -33.83 3.75
CA HIS A 41 -8.30 -34.57 2.55
C HIS A 41 -6.85 -34.31 2.11
N GLU A 42 -6.39 -33.05 2.14
CA GLU A 42 -5.00 -32.70 1.84
C GLU A 42 -4.01 -33.43 2.77
N ARG A 43 -4.29 -33.48 4.08
CA ARG A 43 -3.45 -34.18 5.06
C ARG A 43 -3.38 -35.69 4.85
N ARG A 44 -4.36 -36.28 4.16
CA ARG A 44 -4.42 -37.71 3.85
C ARG A 44 -3.64 -38.09 2.59
N GLY A 45 -3.07 -37.12 1.88
CA GLY A 45 -2.14 -37.36 0.77
C GLY A 45 -2.78 -37.69 -0.58
N ASP A 46 -4.10 -37.53 -0.75
CA ASP A 46 -4.73 -37.68 -2.06
C ASP A 46 -4.48 -36.42 -2.90
N HIS A 47 -3.36 -36.40 -3.62
CA HIS A 47 -3.14 -35.44 -4.69
C HIS A 47 -3.71 -35.99 -6.01
N PRO A 48 -4.71 -35.33 -6.64
CA PRO A 48 -5.01 -35.61 -8.03
C PRO A 48 -3.80 -35.21 -8.90
N ARG A 49 -3.35 -36.15 -9.74
CA ARG A 49 -2.20 -35.98 -10.66
C ARG A 49 -2.40 -34.73 -11.53
N LYS A 50 -1.50 -33.75 -11.42
CA LYS A 50 -1.43 -32.63 -12.37
C LYS A 50 -1.08 -33.16 -13.77
N ALA A 51 -1.86 -32.79 -14.77
CA ALA A 51 -1.49 -32.97 -16.18
C ALA A 51 -0.31 -32.03 -16.48
N LYS A 52 0.81 -32.61 -16.97
CA LYS A 52 1.95 -31.85 -17.48
C LYS A 52 1.56 -31.21 -18.81
N MET A 53 1.72 -29.89 -18.93
CA MET A 53 1.91 -29.25 -20.22
C MET A 53 3.42 -29.14 -20.47
N ASP A 54 3.80 -29.58 -21.67
CA ASP A 54 5.15 -29.63 -22.22
C ASP A 54 5.57 -28.22 -22.66
N ASP A 55 6.77 -27.78 -22.31
CA ASP A 55 7.46 -26.75 -23.09
C ASP A 55 8.99 -26.86 -22.94
N GLY A 56 9.65 -26.78 -24.10
CA GLY A 56 11.08 -27.00 -24.29
C GLY A 56 11.96 -25.79 -23.96
N PRO A 57 13.29 -25.91 -24.14
CA PRO A 57 14.27 -25.17 -23.35
C PRO A 57 14.87 -23.98 -24.09
N GLU A 58 15.31 -22.95 -23.36
CA GLU A 58 16.43 -22.11 -23.79
C GLU A 58 17.19 -21.53 -22.59
N LYS A 59 18.48 -21.88 -22.51
CA LYS A 59 19.47 -21.29 -21.60
C LYS A 59 20.08 -20.07 -22.29
N ALA A 60 20.21 -18.96 -21.59
CA ALA A 60 21.20 -17.94 -21.89
C ALA A 60 21.88 -17.51 -20.58
N ASN A 61 23.21 -17.63 -20.57
CA ASN A 61 24.10 -17.26 -19.49
C ASN A 61 24.15 -15.73 -19.32
N SER A 62 24.27 -15.26 -18.08
CA SER A 62 24.97 -14.00 -17.78
C SER A 62 25.54 -14.06 -16.37
N ASP A 63 26.87 -14.18 -16.31
CA ASP A 63 27.70 -14.08 -15.11
C ASP A 63 27.60 -12.68 -14.48
N MET A 64 27.22 -12.60 -13.20
CA MET A 64 27.47 -11.45 -12.30
C MET A 64 27.73 -11.97 -10.88
N PRO A 65 28.56 -11.28 -10.06
CA PRO A 65 29.04 -11.79 -8.78
C PRO A 65 27.94 -11.83 -7.71
N ASP A 66 28.02 -12.88 -6.91
CA ASP A 66 27.17 -13.27 -5.78
C ASP A 66 27.30 -12.27 -4.61
N ASP A 67 26.43 -11.27 -4.54
CA ASP A 67 26.28 -10.38 -3.37
C ASP A 67 24.82 -10.38 -2.88
N MET A 68 24.56 -11.25 -1.90
CA MET A 68 23.50 -11.16 -0.89
C MET A 68 22.08 -10.86 -1.37
N THR A 69 21.61 -11.51 -2.44
CA THR A 69 20.16 -11.64 -2.65
C THR A 69 19.62 -12.73 -1.74
N ASP A 70 18.93 -12.33 -0.66
CA ASP A 70 18.05 -13.23 0.09
C ASP A 70 17.16 -13.97 -0.94
N ASP A 71 17.36 -15.28 -1.08
CA ASP A 71 16.79 -16.11 -2.16
C ASP A 71 15.26 -15.99 -2.17
N VAL A 72 14.72 -15.05 -2.94
CA VAL A 72 13.28 -14.96 -3.16
C VAL A 72 12.90 -16.19 -3.97
N PRO A 73 12.05 -17.09 -3.45
CA PRO A 73 11.72 -18.31 -4.16
C PRO A 73 11.11 -17.98 -5.53
N VAL A 74 11.79 -18.41 -6.61
CA VAL A 74 11.44 -18.13 -8.01
C VAL A 74 10.03 -18.60 -8.38
N ALA A 75 9.52 -19.62 -7.68
CA ALA A 75 8.15 -20.07 -7.78
C ALA A 75 7.44 -19.89 -6.43
N GLN A 76 6.75 -18.76 -6.27
CA GLN A 76 5.76 -18.67 -5.21
C GLN A 76 4.50 -19.39 -5.68
N GLU A 77 4.18 -20.53 -5.07
CA GLU A 77 2.95 -21.25 -5.36
C GLU A 77 1.73 -20.32 -5.23
N THR A 78 0.92 -20.28 -6.28
CA THR A 78 -0.35 -19.57 -6.28
C THR A 78 -1.34 -20.27 -5.36
N VAL A 79 -2.27 -19.51 -4.78
CA VAL A 79 -3.26 -20.06 -3.84
C VAL A 79 -4.10 -21.14 -4.53
N GLN A 80 -4.05 -22.38 -4.04
CA GLN A 80 -4.97 -23.43 -4.51
C GLN A 80 -6.40 -23.06 -4.13
N VAL A 81 -7.28 -22.97 -5.13
CA VAL A 81 -8.69 -22.65 -4.93
C VAL A 81 -9.43 -23.91 -4.48
N ILE A 82 -10.04 -23.85 -3.30
CA ILE A 82 -10.88 -24.92 -2.76
C ILE A 82 -12.22 -24.89 -3.51
N PRO A 83 -12.69 -25.99 -4.10
CA PRO A 83 -13.99 -26.04 -4.77
C PRO A 83 -15.12 -25.53 -3.86
N GLY A 84 -16.02 -24.71 -4.40
CA GLY A 84 -17.08 -24.04 -3.63
C GLY A 84 -16.66 -22.71 -2.98
N SER A 85 -15.40 -22.31 -3.10
CA SER A 85 -14.95 -20.99 -2.65
C SER A 85 -15.46 -19.87 -3.54
N LYS A 86 -15.74 -18.73 -2.92
CA LYS A 86 -16.14 -17.48 -3.58
C LYS A 86 -14.96 -16.51 -3.60
N LEU A 87 -14.71 -15.89 -4.74
CA LEU A 87 -13.68 -14.85 -4.85
C LEU A 87 -14.16 -13.60 -4.11
N LEU A 88 -13.38 -13.11 -3.14
CA LEU A 88 -13.69 -11.88 -2.39
C LEU A 88 -12.92 -10.69 -2.95
N TRP A 89 -11.65 -10.89 -3.27
CA TRP A 89 -10.76 -9.86 -3.79
C TRP A 89 -9.64 -10.46 -4.62
N ARG A 90 -9.16 -9.72 -5.63
CA ARG A 90 -7.99 -10.05 -6.43
C ARG A 90 -7.21 -8.77 -6.71
N ILE A 91 -5.89 -8.85 -6.68
CA ILE A 91 -5.02 -7.75 -7.05
C ILE A 91 -5.21 -7.39 -8.53
N ASN A 92 -5.21 -6.09 -8.84
CA ASN A 92 -5.14 -5.64 -10.22
C ASN A 92 -3.75 -5.91 -10.78
N SER A 93 -3.67 -6.36 -12.03
CA SER A 93 -2.40 -6.50 -12.74
C SER A 93 -1.68 -5.15 -12.81
N ARG A 94 -0.37 -5.16 -12.56
CA ARG A 94 0.45 -3.96 -12.71
C ARG A 94 0.53 -3.55 -14.19
N PRO A 95 0.64 -2.24 -14.48
CA PRO A 95 0.80 -1.78 -15.85
C PRO A 95 2.11 -2.30 -16.46
N PRO A 96 2.21 -2.48 -17.78
CA PRO A 96 3.39 -3.06 -18.42
C PRO A 96 4.71 -2.32 -18.14
N ASN A 97 4.64 -1.00 -17.99
CA ASN A 97 5.78 -0.13 -17.68
C ASN A 97 6.08 0.00 -16.17
N SER A 98 5.37 -0.72 -15.31
CA SER A 98 5.56 -0.70 -13.85
C SER A 98 7.02 -0.89 -13.45
N ALA A 99 7.74 -1.84 -14.06
CA ALA A 99 9.14 -2.12 -13.70
C ALA A 99 10.08 -0.93 -13.93
N GLN A 100 9.75 -0.06 -14.88
CA GLN A 100 10.52 1.15 -15.20
C GLN A 100 10.09 2.36 -14.35
N MET A 101 8.89 2.30 -13.76
CA MET A 101 8.29 3.37 -12.96
C MET A 101 8.15 2.93 -11.50
N TYR A 102 9.28 2.60 -10.86
CA TYR A 102 9.35 2.29 -9.42
C TYR A 102 8.42 1.16 -8.95
N ASN A 103 8.05 0.24 -9.85
CA ASN A 103 7.10 -0.84 -9.57
C ASN A 103 5.69 -0.39 -9.17
N PHE A 104 5.29 0.81 -9.59
CA PHE A 104 4.00 1.40 -9.25
C PHE A 104 2.82 0.66 -9.89
N THR A 105 1.72 0.62 -9.13
CA THR A 105 0.41 0.23 -9.64
C THR A 105 -0.20 1.39 -10.42
N SER A 106 -1.18 1.12 -11.30
CA SER A 106 -1.89 2.19 -12.01
C SER A 106 -2.54 3.19 -11.05
N PHE A 107 -3.03 2.74 -9.89
CA PHE A 107 -3.55 3.62 -8.85
C PHE A 107 -2.47 4.51 -8.25
N THR A 108 -1.27 3.98 -8.00
CA THR A 108 -0.15 4.77 -7.47
C THR A 108 0.29 5.86 -8.44
N VAL A 109 0.31 5.55 -9.74
CA VAL A 109 0.65 6.53 -10.79
C VAL A 109 -0.31 7.73 -10.78
N SER A 110 -1.60 7.52 -10.53
CA SER A 110 -2.59 8.61 -10.51
C SER A 110 -2.59 9.43 -9.21
N LEU A 111 -1.84 9.04 -8.17
CA LEU A 111 -1.88 9.75 -6.87
C LEU A 111 -1.31 11.16 -6.97
N ASN A 112 -0.24 11.33 -7.74
CA ASN A 112 0.51 12.59 -7.85
C ASN A 112 0.20 13.40 -9.13
N GLU A 113 -0.76 12.92 -9.93
CA GLU A 113 -1.25 13.64 -11.11
C GLU A 113 -1.85 14.98 -10.69
N LEU A 114 -1.43 16.04 -11.37
CA LEU A 114 -1.89 17.41 -11.15
C LEU A 114 -2.47 17.93 -12.46
N GLU A 115 -3.79 17.84 -12.59
CA GLU A 115 -4.52 18.35 -13.74
C GLU A 115 -4.63 19.88 -13.71
N SER A 116 -4.70 20.49 -14.89
CA SER A 116 -4.81 21.94 -15.03
C SER A 116 -6.06 22.46 -14.30
N GLY A 117 -5.85 23.38 -13.36
CA GLY A 117 -6.93 23.99 -12.59
C GLY A 117 -7.14 23.36 -11.21
N MET A 118 -6.54 22.18 -10.93
CA MET A 118 -6.54 21.60 -9.59
C MET A 118 -5.87 22.53 -8.58
N GLU A 119 -4.84 23.28 -9.00
CA GLU A 119 -4.09 24.20 -8.13
C GLU A 119 -4.97 25.28 -7.49
N LYS A 120 -6.11 25.61 -8.12
CA LYS A 120 -7.08 26.58 -7.59
C LYS A 120 -7.93 26.02 -6.45
N THR A 121 -7.96 24.69 -6.29
CA THR A 121 -8.84 23.98 -5.35
C THR A 121 -8.07 23.19 -4.30
N LEU A 122 -6.78 22.98 -4.51
CA LEU A 122 -5.91 22.30 -3.56
C LEU A 122 -5.42 23.31 -2.50
N PRO A 123 -5.23 22.87 -1.24
CA PRO A 123 -4.49 23.66 -0.28
C PRO A 123 -3.04 23.82 -0.75
N PRO A 124 -2.34 24.91 -0.38
CA PRO A 124 -0.92 25.09 -0.70
C PRO A 124 -0.02 24.03 -0.06
N THR A 125 -0.55 23.23 0.88
CA THR A 125 0.13 22.12 1.56
C THR A 125 -0.10 20.76 0.88
N ASP A 126 -0.84 20.69 -0.24
CA ASP A 126 -1.06 19.41 -0.94
C ASP A 126 0.24 18.92 -1.56
N CYS A 127 0.57 17.64 -1.36
CA CYS A 127 1.85 17.08 -1.78
C CYS A 127 2.05 17.07 -3.31
N ARG A 128 1.00 17.20 -4.12
CA ARG A 128 1.13 17.36 -5.58
C ARG A 128 1.87 18.62 -5.98
N LEU A 129 1.87 19.63 -5.09
CA LEU A 129 2.55 20.91 -5.27
C LEU A 129 4.00 20.88 -4.75
N ARG A 130 4.45 19.76 -4.17
CA ARG A 130 5.77 19.64 -3.55
C ARG A 130 6.86 19.59 -4.66
N PRO A 131 7.78 20.57 -4.71
CA PRO A 131 8.65 20.77 -5.86
C PRO A 131 9.74 19.70 -6.04
N ASP A 132 10.25 19.12 -4.95
CA ASP A 132 11.25 18.04 -5.00
C ASP A 132 10.69 16.75 -5.61
N ILE A 133 9.48 16.34 -5.21
CA ILE A 133 8.76 15.19 -5.77
C ILE A 133 8.47 15.42 -7.25
N ARG A 134 8.00 16.62 -7.62
CA ARG A 134 7.72 16.96 -9.03
C ARG A 134 8.99 16.97 -9.88
N GLY A 135 10.10 17.49 -9.34
CA GLY A 135 11.40 17.44 -9.99
C GLY A 135 11.83 16.00 -10.29
N MET A 136 11.72 15.11 -9.30
CA MET A 136 12.08 13.69 -9.44
C MET A 136 11.18 12.97 -10.44
N GLU A 137 9.87 13.20 -10.39
CA GLU A 137 8.90 12.60 -11.31
C GLU A 137 9.15 13.00 -12.77
N ASN A 138 9.58 14.24 -13.02
CA ASN A 138 9.96 14.73 -14.34
C ASN A 138 11.39 14.31 -14.78
N GLY A 139 12.09 13.52 -13.96
CA GLY A 139 13.46 13.06 -14.24
C GLY A 139 14.57 14.08 -13.94
N ASN A 140 14.23 15.24 -13.37
CA ASN A 140 15.18 16.30 -13.03
C ASN A 140 15.77 16.06 -11.63
N MET A 141 16.70 15.11 -11.51
CA MET A 141 17.28 14.68 -10.23
C MET A 141 18.05 15.79 -9.49
N ASP A 142 18.75 16.66 -10.23
CA ASP A 142 19.50 17.78 -9.65
C ASP A 142 18.57 18.81 -9.01
N LEU A 143 17.47 19.15 -9.69
CA LEU A 143 16.44 20.04 -9.17
C LEU A 143 15.76 19.42 -7.95
N ALA A 144 15.40 18.13 -8.03
CA ALA A 144 14.77 17.42 -6.92
C ALA A 144 15.64 17.44 -5.66
N SER A 145 16.95 17.24 -5.80
CA SER A 145 17.89 17.23 -4.69
C SER A 145 18.03 18.61 -4.05
N GLN A 146 18.15 19.66 -4.86
CA GLN A 146 18.21 21.05 -4.38
C GLN A 146 16.93 21.47 -3.65
N GLU A 147 15.77 21.20 -4.24
CA GLU A 147 14.47 21.51 -3.63
C GLU A 147 14.25 20.73 -2.34
N LYS A 148 14.66 19.45 -2.28
CA LYS A 148 14.58 18.65 -1.06
C LYS A 148 15.38 19.29 0.07
N GLU A 149 16.62 19.70 -0.19
CA GLU A 149 17.46 20.35 0.81
C GLU A 149 16.84 21.67 1.30
N ARG A 150 16.35 22.51 0.37
CA ARG A 150 15.68 23.77 0.68
C ARG A 150 14.45 23.56 1.57
N LEU A 151 13.60 22.59 1.25
CA LEU A 151 12.39 22.27 2.01
C LEU A 151 12.72 21.76 3.42
N GLU A 152 13.72 20.88 3.54
CA GLU A 152 14.12 20.36 4.84
C GLU A 152 14.75 21.44 5.72
N GLU A 153 15.60 22.33 5.19
CA GLU A 153 16.15 23.44 5.98
C GLU A 153 15.04 24.44 6.37
N LYS A 154 14.12 24.80 5.47
CA LYS A 154 12.94 25.63 5.79
C LYS A 154 12.14 25.03 6.95
N GLN A 155 11.93 23.71 6.94
CA GLN A 155 11.22 23.01 8.02
C GLN A 155 12.02 23.02 9.34
N ARG A 156 13.35 22.84 9.27
CA ARG A 156 14.24 22.89 10.45
C ARG A 156 14.24 24.29 11.06
N GLU A 157 14.35 25.34 10.25
CA GLU A 157 14.30 26.74 10.69
C GLU A 157 12.95 27.08 11.32
N ALA A 158 11.83 26.76 10.67
CA ALA A 158 10.50 26.98 11.23
C ALA A 158 10.30 26.26 12.58
N ARG A 159 10.92 25.09 12.77
CA ARG A 159 10.93 24.40 14.07
C ARG A 159 11.79 25.12 15.10
N ARG A 160 12.97 25.64 14.72
CA ARG A 160 13.85 26.41 15.62
C ARG A 160 13.16 27.69 16.08
N GLU A 161 12.51 28.43 15.18
CA GLU A 161 11.79 29.67 15.53
C GLU A 161 10.61 29.40 16.46
N ARG A 162 9.76 28.41 16.16
CA ARG A 162 8.67 28.02 17.08
C ARG A 162 9.17 27.63 18.47
N ALA A 163 10.32 26.95 18.56
CA ALA A 163 10.90 26.59 19.85
C ALA A 163 11.42 27.81 20.62
N LYS A 164 11.95 28.84 19.95
CA LYS A 164 12.36 30.10 20.58
C LYS A 164 11.17 30.91 21.09
N GLU A 165 10.06 30.86 20.36
CA GLU A 165 8.81 31.56 20.70
C GLU A 165 7.97 30.81 21.73
N GLU A 166 8.40 29.62 22.17
CA GLU A 166 7.62 28.69 23.01
C GLU A 166 6.22 28.39 22.42
N ALA A 167 6.09 28.48 21.09
CA ALA A 167 4.84 28.28 20.38
C ALA A 167 4.60 26.80 20.07
N GLU A 168 3.45 26.28 20.48
CA GLU A 168 3.05 24.90 20.16
C GLU A 168 2.60 24.76 18.70
N TRP A 169 3.03 23.68 18.04
CA TRP A 169 2.54 23.34 16.72
C TRP A 169 1.14 22.74 16.79
N ARG A 170 0.16 23.37 16.13
CA ARG A 170 -1.20 22.86 16.00
C ARG A 170 -1.45 22.31 14.60
N THR A 171 -1.81 21.04 14.52
CA THR A 171 -2.31 20.42 13.28
C THR A 171 -3.64 21.05 12.86
N ARG A 172 -3.81 21.29 11.56
CA ARG A 172 -4.99 22.02 11.06
C ARG A 172 -6.24 21.14 10.91
N TRP A 173 -6.08 19.98 10.29
CA TRP A 173 -7.21 19.14 9.86
C TRP A 173 -7.55 18.01 10.83
N PHE A 174 -6.70 17.80 11.83
CA PHE A 174 -6.86 16.73 12.81
C PHE A 174 -6.50 17.24 14.20
N TYR A 175 -7.09 16.66 15.22
CA TYR A 175 -6.76 16.90 16.63
C TYR A 175 -6.61 15.58 17.39
N PRO A 176 -5.76 15.51 18.43
CA PRO A 176 -5.66 14.31 19.25
C PRO A 176 -6.94 14.15 20.09
N GLY A 177 -7.48 12.94 20.14
CA GLY A 177 -8.66 12.61 20.94
C GLY A 177 -8.85 11.11 21.11
N ASP A 178 -9.85 10.69 21.87
CA ASP A 178 -10.13 9.27 22.07
C ASP A 178 -11.07 8.74 20.99
N ASN A 179 -10.73 7.59 20.41
CA ASN A 179 -11.58 6.91 19.45
C ASN A 179 -12.88 6.44 20.15
N PRO A 180 -14.07 6.80 19.63
CA PRO A 180 -15.35 6.54 20.32
C PRO A 180 -15.72 5.07 20.42
N TYR A 181 -15.07 4.18 19.65
CA TYR A 181 -15.36 2.75 19.63
C TYR A 181 -14.34 1.92 20.42
N THR A 182 -13.07 2.34 20.43
CA THR A 182 -11.98 1.59 21.08
C THR A 182 -11.51 2.22 22.39
N GLY A 183 -11.80 3.52 22.62
CA GLY A 183 -11.31 4.28 23.77
C GLY A 183 -9.81 4.54 23.78
N THR A 184 -9.13 4.34 22.64
CA THR A 184 -7.68 4.53 22.51
C THR A 184 -7.37 5.91 21.92
N PRO A 185 -6.21 6.52 22.26
CA PRO A 185 -5.77 7.77 21.63
C PRO A 185 -5.67 7.64 20.11
N ASP A 186 -6.20 8.63 19.40
CA ASP A 186 -6.32 8.68 17.94
C ASP A 186 -6.26 10.13 17.42
N TRP A 187 -6.15 10.30 16.10
CA TRP A 187 -6.23 11.60 15.43
C TRP A 187 -7.60 11.76 14.77
N LEU A 188 -8.44 12.61 15.34
CA LEU A 188 -9.80 12.84 14.88
C LEU A 188 -9.85 13.97 13.87
N TYR A 189 -10.60 13.80 12.79
CA TYR A 189 -10.80 14.83 11.76
C TYR A 189 -11.56 16.02 12.35
N ALA A 190 -10.98 17.21 12.22
CA ALA A 190 -11.51 18.44 12.80
C ALA A 190 -12.70 19.03 12.02
N GLY A 191 -12.87 18.66 10.75
CA GLY A 191 -13.79 19.34 9.85
C GLY A 191 -13.07 20.27 8.86
N ASP A 192 -13.86 21.05 8.14
CA ASP A 192 -13.50 22.25 7.37
C ASP A 192 -12.56 22.08 6.15
N TYR A 193 -11.81 20.98 6.04
CA TYR A 193 -10.92 20.74 4.89
C TYR A 193 -11.67 20.83 3.56
N PHE A 194 -12.84 20.21 3.51
CA PHE A 194 -13.68 20.17 2.31
C PHE A 194 -14.46 21.46 2.04
N GLU A 195 -14.47 22.42 2.97
CA GLU A 195 -15.05 23.76 2.76
C GLU A 195 -14.14 24.67 1.92
N ARG A 196 -12.90 24.22 1.64
CA ARG A 196 -11.93 24.87 0.73
C ARG A 196 -11.46 26.26 1.16
N ASN A 197 -11.58 26.59 2.45
CA ASN A 197 -10.96 27.78 3.00
C ASN A 197 -9.51 27.50 3.45
N PHE A 198 -8.54 27.87 2.63
CA PHE A 198 -7.12 27.60 2.86
C PHE A 198 -6.28 28.83 3.24
N SER A 199 -6.90 29.95 3.62
CA SER A 199 -6.19 31.20 3.95
C SER A 199 -5.09 31.02 5.00
N ASP A 200 -5.36 30.22 6.02
CA ASP A 200 -4.49 30.08 7.20
C ASP A 200 -3.56 28.86 7.08
N CYS A 201 -3.28 28.40 5.84
CA CYS A 201 -2.47 27.21 5.65
C CYS A 201 -0.99 27.57 5.87
N PRO A 202 -0.22 26.69 6.51
CA PRO A 202 1.21 26.93 6.69
C PRO A 202 1.91 26.95 5.32
N ASP A 203 2.85 27.86 5.17
CA ASP A 203 3.74 27.91 4.02
C ASP A 203 4.90 26.93 4.21
N ILE A 204 4.78 25.75 3.59
CA ILE A 204 5.72 24.62 3.78
C ILE A 204 6.54 24.29 2.53
N TYR A 205 6.28 24.96 1.40
CA TYR A 205 7.02 24.77 0.15
C TYR A 205 7.91 25.94 -0.20
#